data_AF-A0A497K5A2-F1
#
_entry.id   AF-A0A497K5A2-F1
#
_cell.length_a   1.000
_cell.length_b   1.000
_cell.length_c   1.000
_cell.angle_alpha   90.00
_cell.angle_beta   90.00
_cell.angle_gamma   90.00
#
_symmetry.space_group_name_H-M   'P 1'
#
loop_
_entity.id
_entity.type
_entity.pdbx_description
1 polymer ?
#
loop_
_entity_poly.entity_id
_entity_poly.type
_entity_poly.pdbx_seq_one_letter_code
_entity_poly.pdbx_strand_id
1 'polypeptide(L)' 'MPAVEVGRICVKIAGREDGRKCIVVDVIDKNFALITGPKQITGVKRRRVNINHIEPT' A
#
# COMPACT_ATOMS: atom_id res chain seq x y z
N MET A 1 2.70 -17.94 4.58
CA MET A 1 1.56 -17.01 4.48
C MET A 1 2.01 -15.85 3.59
N PRO A 2 1.35 -15.56 2.45
CA PRO A 2 1.77 -14.46 1.60
C PRO A 2 1.56 -13.17 2.39
N ALA A 3 2.61 -12.37 2.61
CA ALA A 3 2.52 -11.16 3.43
C ALA A 3 1.71 -10.05 2.74
N VAL A 4 1.59 -10.11 1.41
CA VAL A 4 0.95 -9.09 0.59
C VAL A 4 -0.08 -9.77 -0.32
N GLU A 5 -1.34 -9.71 0.09
CA GLU A 5 -2.49 -10.16 -0.71
C GLU A 5 -3.38 -8.96 -1.02
N VAL A 6 -4.07 -9.01 -2.16
CA VAL A 6 -5.06 -8.01 -2.54
C VAL A 6 -6.15 -7.93 -1.45
N GLY A 7 -6.51 -6.72 -1.06
CA GLY A 7 -7.49 -6.46 0.01
C GLY A 7 -6.89 -6.36 1.41
N ARG A 8 -5.59 -6.61 1.60
CA ARG A 8 -4.94 -6.35 2.90
C ARG A 8 -4.68 -4.87 3.14
N ILE A 9 -4.71 -4.53 4.43
CA ILE A 9 -4.33 -3.22 4.93
C ILE A 9 -2.82 -3.22 5.13
N CYS A 10 -2.18 -2.18 4.63
CA CYS A 10 -0.76 -1.93 4.82
C CYS A 10 -0.56 -0.51 5.33
N VAL A 11 0.51 -0.31 6.09
CA VAL A 11 1.00 1.02 6.45
C VAL A 11 2.16 1.34 5.53
N LYS A 12 2.17 2.55 5.00
CA LYS A 12 3.31 3.02 4.23
C LYS A 12 4.41 3.46 5.20
N ILE A 13 5.60 2.89 5.08
CA ILE A 13 6.76 3.18 5.94
C ILE A 13 7.76 4.16 5.29
N ALA A 14 7.49 4.59 4.05
CA ALA A 14 8.34 5.56 3.37
C ALA A 14 7.61 6.46 2.38
N GLY A 15 8.07 7.72 2.32
CA GLY A 15 7.71 8.73 1.32
C GLY A 15 6.71 9.78 1.81
N ARG A 16 6.09 10.52 0.88
CA ARG A 16 5.17 11.63 1.20
C ARG A 16 3.89 11.24 1.95
N GLU A 17 3.56 9.96 1.92
CA GLU A 17 2.35 9.38 2.53
C GLU A 17 2.74 8.41 3.66
N ASP A 18 3.93 8.60 4.24
CA ASP A 18 4.43 7.82 5.37
C ASP A 18 3.48 7.85 6.57
N GLY A 19 3.39 6.73 7.30
CA GLY A 19 2.51 6.55 8.45
C GLY A 19 1.02 6.41 8.11
N ARG A 20 0.62 6.49 6.84
CA ARG A 20 -0.78 6.38 6.42
C ARG A 20 -1.15 4.95 6.09
N LYS A 21 -2.38 4.58 6.47
CA LYS A 21 -2.99 3.31 6.11
C LYS A 21 -3.43 3.33 4.65
N CYS A 22 -3.15 2.24 3.96
CA CYS A 22 -3.50 2.00 2.57
C CYS A 22 -3.95 0.54 2.41
N ILE A 23 -4.59 0.27 1.28
CA ILE A 23 -5.11 -1.04 0.92
C ILE A 23 -4.44 -1.44 -0.39
N VAL A 24 -3.97 -2.68 -0.46
CA VAL A 24 -3.42 -3.24 -1.70
C VAL A 24 -4.58 -3.61 -2.61
N VAL A 25 -4.65 -2.97 -3.78
CA VAL A 25 -5.70 -3.23 -4.78
C VAL A 25 -5.27 -4.31 -5.75
N ASP A 26 -3.99 -4.34 -6.10
CA ASP A 26 -3.47 -5.27 -7.09
C ASP A 26 -1.97 -5.48 -6.85
N VAL A 27 -1.49 -6.69 -7.10
CA VAL A 27 -0.05 -7.00 -7.03
C VAL A 27 0.42 -7.21 -8.46
N ILE A 28 1.11 -6.20 -8.98
CA ILE A 28 1.57 -6.18 -10.37
C ILE A 28 2.77 -7.11 -10.53
N ASP A 29 3.67 -7.08 -9.55
CA ASP A 29 4.95 -7.79 -9.58
C ASP A 29 5.41 -8.13 -8.16
N LYS A 30 6.44 -8.98 -8.05
CA LYS A 30 7.09 -9.30 -6.76
C LYS A 30 7.70 -8.09 -6.04
N ASN A 31 7.94 -7.00 -6.76
CA ASN A 31 8.52 -5.76 -6.21
C ASN A 31 7.52 -4.60 -6.13
N PHE A 32 6.40 -4.65 -6.86
CA PHE A 32 5.48 -3.52 -6.97
C PHE A 32 4.04 -3.93 -6.69
N ALA A 33 3.40 -3.19 -5.78
CA ALA A 33 1.99 -3.29 -5.50
C ALA A 33 1.28 -1.99 -5.91
N LEU A 34 0.05 -2.12 -6.39
CA LEU A 34 -0.86 -1.02 -6.58
C LEU A 34 -1.61 -0.79 -5.27
N ILE A 35 -1.30 0.30 -4.60
CA ILE A 35 -2.01 0.68 -3.38
C ILE A 35 -3.07 1.72 -3.68
N THR A 36 -4.11 1.74 -2.86
CA THR A 36 -5.08 2.82 -2.78
C THR A 36 -5.31 3.19 -1.32
N GLY A 37 -5.85 4.37 -1.07
CA GLY A 37 -6.49 4.66 0.18
C GLY A 37 -7.68 5.57 -0.04
N PRO A 38 -8.62 5.62 0.90
CA PRO A 38 -9.71 6.59 0.85
C PRO A 38 -9.15 8.01 0.86
N LYS A 39 -9.21 8.69 -0.30
CA LYS A 39 -8.68 10.06 -0.48
C LYS A 39 -9.20 11.06 0.56
N GLN A 40 -10.44 10.89 1.02
CA GLN A 40 -11.06 11.76 2.01
C GLN A 40 -10.53 11.57 3.43
N ILE A 41 -10.04 10.36 3.77
CA ILE A 41 -9.69 9.98 5.14
C ILE A 41 -8.17 9.88 5.29
N THR A 42 -7.52 9.08 4.43
CA THR A 42 -6.06 8.86 4.50
C THR A 42 -5.29 9.73 3.50
N GLY A 43 -5.96 10.30 2.50
CA GLY A 43 -5.32 11.14 1.48
C GLY A 43 -4.32 10.39 0.60
N VAL A 44 -4.29 9.05 0.67
CA VAL A 44 -3.42 8.21 -0.15
C VAL A 44 -3.99 8.14 -1.56
N LYS A 45 -3.21 8.53 -2.56
CA LYS A 45 -3.64 8.43 -3.96
C LYS A 45 -3.39 7.02 -4.48
N ARG A 46 -4.20 6.57 -5.45
CA ARG A 46 -3.93 5.32 -6.14
C ARG A 46 -2.62 5.44 -6.91
N ARG A 47 -1.60 4.66 -6.53
CA ARG A 47 -0.25 4.71 -7.13
C ARG A 47 0.44 3.37 -6.99
N ARG A 48 1.40 3.11 -7.88
CA ARG A 48 2.35 2.00 -7.73
C ARG A 48 3.35 2.35 -6.65
N VAL A 49 3.61 1.40 -5.76
CA VAL A 49 4.58 1.53 -4.66
C VAL A 49 5.39 0.25 -4.58
N ASN A 50 6.66 0.40 -4.19
CA ASN A 50 7.51 -0.74 -3.94
C ASN A 50 7.02 -1.48 -2.69
N ILE A 51 6.99 -2.81 -2.74
CA ILE A 51 6.60 -3.65 -1.60
C ILE A 51 7.50 -3.39 -0.38
N ASN A 52 8.76 -3.02 -0.58
CA ASN A 52 9.66 -2.65 0.52
C ASN A 52 9.26 -1.37 1.26
N HIS A 53 8.33 -0.56 0.74
CA HIS A 53 7.86 0.68 1.39
C HIS A 53 6.49 0.51 2.06
N ILE A 54 5.94 -0.71 2.07
CA ILE A 54 4.67 -1.03 2.69
C ILE A 54 4.86 -2.16 3.69
N GLU A 55 4.40 -1.94 4.90
CA GLU A 55 4.38 -2.96 5.96
C GLU A 55 2.94 -3.48 6.10
N PRO A 56 2.70 -4.77 5.86
CA PRO A 56 1.38 -5.36 6.07
C PRO A 56 1.09 -5.48 7.56
N THR A 57 -0.11 -5.03 7.97
CA THR A 57 -0.66 -5.16 9.33
C THR A 57 -1.78 -6.17 9.37
#